data_AF-A0A9P5CMI7-F1
#
_entry.id   AF-A0A9P5CMI7-F1
#
_cell.length_a   1.000
_cell.length_b   1.000
_cell.length_c   1.000
_cell.angle_alpha   90.00
_cell.angle_beta   90.00
_cell.angle_gamma   90.00
#
_symmetry.space_group_name_H-M   'P 1'
#
loop_
_entity.id
_entity.type
_entity.pdbx_description
1 polymer ?
#
loop_
_entity_poly.entity_id
_entity_poly.type
_entity_poly.pdbx_seq_one_letter_code
_entity_poly.pdbx_strand_id
1 'polypeptide(L)'
;MAPGYGSDGLRGKVKISSKRYSYTQNHVKKITMPASLGLTVQKIVNLVMHNGRQKYQFTPEWEGCRYWNYVVISDLEAAGYISKGNAKSVLAALSLYWRYPAGSGQEPRKVKEGTFRA
;
A
#
# COMPACT_ATOMS: atom_id res chain seq x y z
N MET A 1 11.52 15.96 0.56
CA MET A 1 10.13 15.86 1.03
C MET A 1 10.07 14.68 1.98
N ALA A 2 9.69 14.87 3.25
CA ALA A 2 9.58 13.76 4.19
C ALA A 2 8.50 12.77 3.70
N PRO A 3 8.73 11.45 3.75
CA PRO A 3 7.81 10.46 3.21
C PRO A 3 6.51 10.34 4.00
N GLY A 4 6.46 10.83 5.24
CA GLY A 4 5.29 10.87 6.11
C GLY A 4 5.02 12.24 6.73
N TYR A 5 4.23 12.24 7.81
CA TYR A 5 3.82 13.41 8.59
C TYR A 5 4.39 13.37 10.02
N GLY A 6 4.16 14.43 10.80
CA GLY A 6 4.70 14.58 12.15
C GLY A 6 6.06 15.29 12.18
N SER A 7 6.53 15.64 13.38
CA SER A 7 7.83 16.31 13.58
C SER A 7 9.02 15.47 13.14
N ASP A 8 8.84 14.15 13.06
CA ASP A 8 9.82 13.15 12.65
C ASP A 8 9.64 12.69 11.19
N GLY A 9 8.54 13.06 10.53
CA GLY A 9 8.21 12.61 9.17
C GLY A 9 7.89 11.12 9.05
N LEU A 10 7.69 10.41 10.17
CA LEU A 10 7.51 8.95 10.19
C LEU A 10 6.04 8.53 10.34
N ARG A 11 5.11 9.46 10.54
CA ARG A 11 3.71 9.13 10.84
C ARG A 11 2.88 9.00 9.55
N GLY A 12 2.00 8.02 9.51
CA GLY A 12 1.04 7.83 8.43
C GLY A 12 0.07 9.02 8.27
N LYS A 13 -0.34 9.29 7.03
CA LYS A 13 -1.40 10.24 6.69
C LYS A 13 -2.32 9.62 5.64
N VAL A 14 -3.62 9.66 5.89
CA VAL A 14 -4.62 9.34 4.88
C VAL A 14 -4.97 10.64 4.13
N LYS A 15 -4.73 10.68 2.83
CA LYS A 15 -5.12 11.79 1.95
C LYS A 15 -5.99 11.26 0.83
N ILE A 16 -7.20 11.79 0.71
CA ILE A 16 -8.12 11.49 -0.38
C ILE A 16 -7.95 12.57 -1.45
N SER A 17 -7.79 12.16 -2.71
CA SER A 17 -7.76 13.10 -3.84
C SER A 17 -8.17 12.38 -5.12
N SER A 18 -8.99 13.04 -5.94
CA SER A 18 -9.31 12.55 -7.29
C SER A 18 -8.12 12.73 -8.24
N LYS A 19 -7.91 11.77 -9.13
CA LYS A 19 -6.90 11.81 -10.19
C LYS A 19 -7.58 11.63 -11.54
N ARG A 20 -7.07 12.29 -12.59
CA ARG A 20 -7.53 12.15 -13.98
C ARG A 20 -6.92 10.94 -14.70
N TYR A 21 -6.11 10.15 -14.00
CA TYR A 21 -5.44 8.96 -14.52
C TYR A 21 -5.58 7.80 -13.53
N SER A 22 -5.67 6.58 -14.06
CA SER A 22 -5.72 5.36 -13.25
C SER A 22 -4.34 4.90 -12.79
N TYR A 23 -3.29 5.25 -13.54
CA TYR A 23 -1.88 4.99 -13.22
C TYR A 23 -0.99 6.05 -13.89
N THR A 24 0.21 6.27 -13.35
CA THR A 24 1.16 7.22 -13.94
C THR A 24 1.82 6.64 -15.19
N GLN A 25 2.30 7.49 -16.10
CA GLN A 25 3.07 7.04 -17.27
C GLN A 25 4.45 6.46 -16.90
N ASN A 26 4.94 6.74 -15.68
CA ASN A 26 6.23 6.27 -15.17
C ASN A 26 6.11 5.01 -14.30
N HIS A 27 5.04 4.24 -14.42
CA HIS A 27 4.90 2.99 -13.67
C HIS A 27 5.77 1.88 -14.29
N VAL A 28 6.51 1.15 -13.46
CA VAL A 28 7.34 0.00 -13.89
C VAL A 28 6.59 -1.33 -13.80
N LYS A 29 5.58 -1.41 -12.94
CA LYS A 29 4.76 -2.59 -12.72
C LYS A 29 3.33 -2.18 -12.37
N LYS A 30 2.36 -2.84 -12.98
CA LYS A 30 0.94 -2.75 -12.64
C LYS A 30 0.47 -4.07 -12.05
N ILE A 31 -0.34 -3.98 -11.00
CA ILE A 31 -1.06 -5.10 -10.40
C ILE A 31 -2.53 -4.69 -10.36
N THR A 32 -3.41 -5.53 -10.90
CA THR A 32 -4.85 -5.26 -10.94
C THR A 32 -5.57 -6.25 -10.04
N MET A 33 -6.44 -5.74 -9.17
CA MET A 33 -7.32 -6.54 -8.32
C MET A 33 -8.75 -6.06 -8.56
N PRO A 34 -9.64 -6.91 -9.09
CA PRO A 34 -11.04 -6.55 -9.22
C PRO A 34 -11.66 -6.28 -7.83
N ALA A 35 -12.32 -5.15 -7.70
CA ALA A 35 -13.08 -4.81 -6.50
C ALA A 35 -14.45 -5.49 -6.52
N SER A 36 -14.96 -5.84 -5.34
CA SER A 36 -16.34 -6.29 -5.16
C SER A 36 -17.32 -5.18 -5.58
N LEU A 37 -18.52 -5.58 -6.02
CA LEU A 37 -19.60 -4.63 -6.31
C LEU A 37 -19.91 -3.78 -5.07
N GLY A 38 -20.09 -2.47 -5.25
CA GLY A 38 -20.44 -1.55 -4.16
C GLY A 38 -19.29 -1.18 -3.21
N LEU A 39 -18.03 -1.46 -3.56
CA LEU A 39 -16.88 -0.88 -2.88
C LEU A 39 -16.80 0.63 -3.15
N THR A 40 -16.73 1.44 -2.10
CA THR A 40 -16.61 2.90 -2.20
C THR A 40 -15.35 3.38 -1.50
N VAL A 41 -14.88 4.59 -1.84
CA VAL A 41 -13.77 5.23 -1.15
C VAL A 41 -14.05 5.35 0.35
N GLN A 42 -15.29 5.67 0.73
CA GLN A 42 -15.68 5.76 2.14
C GLN A 42 -15.52 4.43 2.88
N LYS A 43 -15.90 3.30 2.28
CA LYS A 43 -15.69 1.97 2.89
C LYS A 43 -14.22 1.66 3.11
N ILE A 44 -13.36 2.00 2.15
CA ILE A 44 -11.90 1.82 2.27
C ILE A 44 -11.34 2.68 3.40
N VAL A 45 -11.74 3.96 3.47
CA VAL A 45 -11.30 4.88 4.53
C VAL A 45 -11.77 4.41 5.90
N ASN A 46 -13.03 3.98 6.02
CA ASN A 46 -13.58 3.46 7.27
C ASN A 46 -12.80 2.22 7.73
N LEU A 47 -12.47 1.30 6.82
CA LEU A 47 -11.68 0.11 7.13
C LEU A 47 -10.28 0.48 7.65
N VAL A 48 -9.59 1.41 6.97
CA VAL A 48 -8.27 1.93 7.38
C VAL A 48 -8.34 2.53 8.78
N MET A 49 -9.37 3.34 9.06
CA MET A 49 -9.53 4.02 10.35
C MET A 49 -9.91 3.06 11.48
N HIS A 50 -10.86 2.16 11.22
CA HIS A 50 -11.33 1.13 12.15
C HIS A 50 -10.20 0.21 12.59
N ASN A 51 -9.35 -0.22 11.65
CA ASN A 51 -8.22 -1.10 11.93
C ASN A 51 -6.97 -0.35 12.44
N GLY A 52 -7.07 0.97 12.68
CA GLY A 52 -5.96 1.77 13.19
C GLY A 52 -4.79 1.95 12.21
N ARG A 53 -4.99 1.73 10.91
CA ARG A 53 -3.89 1.74 9.91
C ARG A 53 -3.31 3.12 9.65
N GLN A 54 -4.03 4.18 10.02
CA GLN A 54 -3.56 5.57 10.08
C GLN A 54 -2.53 5.81 11.19
N LYS A 55 -2.47 4.93 12.21
CA LYS A 55 -1.48 5.03 13.30
C LYS A 55 -0.10 4.49 12.92
N TYR A 56 0.08 4.07 11.67
CA TYR A 56 1.33 3.51 11.17
C TYR A 56 2.53 4.45 11.35
N GLN A 57 3.66 3.87 11.67
CA GLN A 57 4.96 4.49 11.80
C GLN A 57 5.97 3.74 10.94
N PHE A 58 6.67 4.48 10.07
CA PHE A 58 7.76 3.93 9.26
C PHE A 58 8.94 3.51 10.14
N THR A 59 9.81 2.65 9.59
CA THR A 59 11.12 2.36 10.18
C THR A 59 12.00 3.62 10.24
N PRO A 60 13.06 3.64 11.10
CA PRO A 60 13.99 4.76 11.15
C PRO A 60 14.67 5.07 9.80
N GLU A 61 14.83 4.07 8.92
CA GLU A 61 15.38 4.26 7.57
C GLU A 61 14.33 4.69 6.53
N TRP A 62 13.14 5.12 6.99
CA TRP A 62 12.03 5.60 6.15
C TRP A 62 11.46 4.53 5.21
N GLU A 63 11.64 3.26 5.56
CA GLU A 63 11.03 2.12 4.89
C GLU A 63 9.77 1.67 5.61
N GLY A 64 8.90 0.97 4.89
CA GLY A 64 7.61 0.52 5.42
C GLY A 64 6.44 0.73 4.48
N CYS A 65 6.61 1.46 3.38
CA CYS A 65 5.53 1.67 2.41
C CYS A 65 5.03 0.36 1.79
N ARG A 66 5.92 -0.58 1.48
CA ARG A 66 5.56 -1.92 0.98
C ARG A 66 4.72 -2.68 1.99
N TYR A 67 5.18 -2.72 3.25
CA TYR A 67 4.45 -3.39 4.32
C TYR A 67 3.06 -2.78 4.54
N TRP A 68 2.97 -1.45 4.60
CA TRP A 68 1.69 -0.78 4.77
C TRP A 68 0.70 -1.07 3.63
N ASN A 69 1.17 -1.07 2.37
CA ASN A 69 0.33 -1.47 1.24
C ASN A 69 -0.12 -2.94 1.37
N TYR A 70 0.77 -3.85 1.75
CA TYR A 70 0.41 -5.25 2.00
C TYR A 70 -0.66 -5.39 3.09
N VAL A 71 -0.52 -4.68 4.22
CA VAL A 71 -1.51 -4.68 5.30
C VAL A 71 -2.87 -4.18 4.82
N VAL A 72 -2.91 -3.05 4.10
CA VAL A 72 -4.18 -2.50 3.58
C VAL A 72 -4.84 -3.46 2.59
N ILE A 73 -4.08 -4.08 1.68
CA ILE A 73 -4.64 -5.08 0.75
C ILE A 73 -5.14 -6.32 1.50
N SER A 74 -4.42 -6.75 2.55
CA SER A 74 -4.85 -7.87 3.40
C SER A 74 -6.15 -7.57 4.14
N ASP A 75 -6.31 -6.34 4.64
CA ASP A 75 -7.56 -5.89 5.26
C ASP A 75 -8.71 -5.87 4.23
N LEU A 76 -8.47 -5.41 3.00
CA LEU A 76 -9.48 -5.43 1.93
C LEU A 76 -9.90 -6.86 1.57
N GLU A 77 -8.95 -7.80 1.52
CA GLU A 77 -9.23 -9.22 1.28
C GLU A 77 -10.03 -9.83 2.43
N ALA A 78 -9.62 -9.57 3.68
CA ALA A 78 -10.32 -10.06 4.87
C ALA A 78 -11.75 -9.52 4.98
N ALA A 79 -11.98 -8.28 4.55
CA ALA A 79 -13.31 -7.66 4.49
C ALA A 79 -14.15 -8.15 3.29
N GLY A 80 -13.61 -9.02 2.42
CA GLY A 80 -14.31 -9.51 1.22
C GLY A 80 -14.45 -8.49 0.10
N TYR A 81 -13.69 -7.39 0.14
CA TYR A 81 -13.74 -6.34 -0.89
C TYR A 81 -12.92 -6.66 -2.13
N ILE A 82 -12.01 -7.63 -2.03
CA ILE A 82 -11.27 -8.23 -3.13
C ILE A 82 -11.22 -9.74 -2.96
N SER A 83 -10.99 -10.48 -4.04
CA SER A 83 -10.94 -11.95 -4.00
C SER A 83 -9.78 -12.47 -3.15
N LYS A 84 -9.99 -13.61 -2.47
CA LYS A 84 -8.98 -14.32 -1.70
C LYS A 84 -7.75 -14.67 -2.54
N GLY A 85 -6.54 -14.50 -1.98
CA GLY A 85 -5.26 -14.76 -2.64
C GLY A 85 -4.65 -13.54 -3.35
N ASN A 86 -5.38 -12.43 -3.46
CA ASN A 86 -4.85 -11.17 -3.98
C ASN A 86 -3.80 -10.56 -3.05
N ALA A 87 -4.00 -10.63 -1.73
CA ALA A 87 -3.02 -10.15 -0.75
C ALA A 87 -1.67 -10.86 -0.90
N LYS A 88 -1.69 -12.19 -1.11
CA LYS A 88 -0.49 -12.99 -1.36
C LYS A 88 0.19 -12.59 -2.68
N SER A 89 -0.60 -12.39 -3.74
CA SER A 89 -0.08 -11.96 -5.05
C SER A 89 0.57 -10.57 -4.99
N VAL A 90 -0.02 -9.65 -4.23
CA VAL A 90 0.53 -8.32 -3.97
C VAL A 90 1.82 -8.42 -3.16
N LEU A 91 1.87 -9.22 -2.10
CA LEU A 91 3.08 -9.40 -1.31
C LEU A 91 4.25 -9.93 -2.16
N ALA A 92 3.99 -10.89 -3.04
CA ALA A 92 5.00 -11.42 -3.96
C ALA A 92 5.58 -10.30 -4.85
N ALA A 93 4.73 -9.43 -5.39
CA ALA A 93 5.18 -8.32 -6.22
C ALA A 93 5.84 -7.17 -5.43
N LEU A 94 5.42 -6.92 -4.20
CA LEU A 94 6.02 -5.92 -3.31
C LEU A 94 7.39 -6.36 -2.78
N SER A 95 7.64 -7.67 -2.70
CA SER A 95 8.92 -8.27 -2.29
C SER A 95 10.00 -8.19 -3.37
N LEU A 96 9.75 -7.41 -4.43
CA LEU A 96 10.63 -7.20 -5.56
C LEU A 96 10.91 -5.70 -5.74
N TYR A 97 12.13 -5.39 -6.17
CA TYR A 97 12.48 -4.13 -6.76
C TYR A 97 12.39 -4.26 -8.28
N TRP A 98 11.47 -3.50 -8.88
CA TRP A 98 11.24 -3.48 -10.32
C TRP A 98 12.10 -2.40 -10.95
N ARG A 99 13.01 -2.77 -11.85
CA ARG A 99 13.92 -1.82 -12.50
C ARG A 99 13.17 -1.01 -13.57
N TYR A 100 13.61 0.22 -13.78
CA TYR A 100 13.16 1.08 -14.88
C TYR A 100 14.20 1.04 -16.02
N PRO A 101 13.80 1.05 -17.31
CA PRO A 101 12.41 0.99 -17.80
C PRO A 101 11.71 -0.33 -17.51
N ALA A 102 10.38 -0.35 -17.68
CA ALA A 102 9.60 -1.57 -17.53
C ALA A 102 10.18 -2.69 -18.44
N GLY A 103 10.39 -3.88 -17.87
CA GLY A 103 11.03 -4.99 -18.57
C GLY A 103 12.54 -5.14 -18.33
N SER A 104 13.20 -4.17 -17.66
CA SER A 104 14.64 -4.24 -17.32
C SER A 104 15.00 -5.23 -16.19
N GLY A 105 14.07 -6.12 -15.84
CA GLY A 105 14.25 -7.13 -14.80
C GLY A 105 13.79 -6.68 -13.41
N GLN A 106 13.99 -7.59 -12.46
CA GLN A 106 13.58 -7.45 -11.07
C GLN A 106 14.63 -8.09 -10.17
N GLU A 107 14.71 -7.64 -8.94
CA GLU A 107 15.54 -8.25 -7.91
C GLU A 107 14.79 -8.37 -6.59
N PRO A 108 15.06 -9.40 -5.77
CA PRO A 108 14.45 -9.53 -4.45
C PRO A 108 14.74 -8.31 -3.58
N ARG A 109 13.71 -7.80 -2.91
CA ARG A 109 13.85 -6.73 -1.92
C ARG A 109 13.01 -7.05 -0.70
N LYS A 110 13.69 -7.22 0.44
CA LYS A 110 13.03 -7.47 1.72
C LYS A 110 12.04 -6.35 2.04
N VAL A 111 10.83 -6.74 2.43
CA VAL A 111 9.82 -5.83 2.95
C VAL A 111 10.20 -5.52 4.40
N LYS A 112 10.58 -4.28 4.69
CA LYS A 112 10.74 -3.81 6.07
C LYS A 112 9.39 -3.43 6.65
N GLU A 113 9.15 -3.89 7.87
CA GLU A 113 7.91 -3.66 8.60
C GLU A 113 8.08 -2.45 9.51
N GLY A 114 7.18 -1.46 9.37
CA GLY A 114 7.00 -0.44 10.38
C GLY A 114 6.11 -0.94 11.51
N THR A 115 5.68 -0.04 12.38
CA THR A 115 4.85 -0.39 13.55
C THR A 115 3.53 0.37 13.55
N PHE A 116 2.53 -0.14 14.26
CA PHE A 116 1.29 0.58 14.52
C PHE A 116 1.30 1.05 15.97
N ARG A 117 1.13 2.36 16.17
CA ARG A 117 1.07 2.93 17.51
C ARG A 117 -0.25 2.53 18.18
N ALA A 118 -0.20 2.39 19.51
CA ALA A 118 -1.37 2.08 20.34
C ALA A 118 -2.49 3.13 20.19
#